data_AF-A0A3L7W159-F1
#
_entry.id   AF-A0A3L7W159-F1
#
_cell.length_a   1.000
_cell.length_b   1.000
_cell.length_c   1.000
_cell.angle_alpha   90.00
_cell.angle_beta   90.00
_cell.angle_gamma   90.00
#
_symmetry.space_group_name_H-M   'P 1'
#
loop_
_entity.id
_entity.type
_entity.pdbx_description
1 polymer ?
#
loop_
_entity_poly.entity_id
_entity_poly.type
_entity_poly.pdbx_seq_one_letter_code
_entity_poly.pdbx_strand_id
1 'polypeptide(L)'
;MTQFRQQLRFTPRVLMIVHDPLVTATQRLHQFYGWNNPHQLAQQYIADMQTASHGLVQYQVVNIIDAPWFPVKIDGFQYATAQYLSGWRQRQMHQPDGLDYHARITTFDLYGRLRRDEFDEVWFFSPPYAGEYESIMVGPGAFWCNAPAIDTPAAPKRFVMMGFNYERDVGCMLENFGHRVESIMQHVYASQPRNLWQEFCQYERTHPNGAACGNVHFAPNSRTDYEWGNRAQVWSTCDRWHDFPASQSAPARLVDCREWGNGDMRAHHIWWLQHLPHSPAMLDGVWGDWWRYCIDPNTVA
;
A
#
# COMPACT_ATOMS: atom_id res chain seq x y z
N MET A 1 21.31 10.13 -26.07
CA MET A 1 20.68 8.79 -26.02
C MET A 1 21.50 7.96 -25.05
N THR A 2 21.11 7.96 -23.78
CA THR A 2 21.76 7.16 -22.75
C THR A 2 20.74 6.13 -22.33
N GLN A 3 20.97 4.88 -22.71
CA GLN A 3 20.21 3.73 -22.20
C GLN A 3 20.42 3.67 -20.69
N PHE A 4 19.50 4.24 -19.91
CA PHE A 4 19.28 3.76 -18.55
C PHE A 4 18.78 2.32 -18.71
N ARG A 5 19.67 1.36 -18.48
CA ARG A 5 19.29 -0.04 -18.31
C ARG A 5 18.14 -0.07 -17.31
N GLN A 6 17.00 -0.63 -17.70
CA GLN A 6 15.95 -1.03 -16.76
C GLN A 6 16.60 -1.95 -15.73
N GLN A 7 16.89 -1.42 -14.55
CA GLN A 7 17.49 -2.20 -13.49
C GLN A 7 16.41 -2.46 -12.47
N LEU A 8 15.72 -3.58 -12.66
CA LEU A 8 14.97 -4.22 -11.60
C LEU A 8 15.87 -4.31 -10.35
N ARG A 9 15.43 -3.73 -9.23
CA ARG A 9 16.18 -3.71 -7.97
C ARG A 9 15.54 -4.56 -6.90
N PHE A 10 14.21 -4.57 -6.85
CA PHE A 10 13.44 -5.23 -5.82
C PHE A 10 12.50 -6.26 -6.45
N THR A 11 12.55 -7.49 -5.95
CA THR A 11 11.66 -8.57 -6.39
C THR A 11 10.96 -9.23 -5.20
N PRO A 12 10.05 -8.51 -4.51
CA PRO A 12 9.46 -9.01 -3.28
C PRO A 12 8.60 -10.23 -3.56
N ARG A 13 8.80 -11.29 -2.79
CA ARG A 13 8.04 -12.54 -2.92
C ARG A 13 6.79 -12.45 -2.06
N VAL A 14 5.65 -12.67 -2.68
CA VAL A 14 4.34 -12.54 -2.05
C VAL A 14 3.72 -13.90 -1.82
N LEU A 15 3.32 -14.14 -0.57
CA LEU A 15 2.31 -15.14 -0.24
C LEU A 15 0.93 -14.49 -0.40
N MET A 16 0.17 -14.90 -1.41
CA MET A 16 -1.17 -14.39 -1.64
C MET A 16 -2.20 -15.35 -1.01
N ILE A 17 -3.09 -14.82 -0.19
CA ILE A 17 -4.14 -15.58 0.48
C ILE A 17 -5.48 -14.94 0.12
N VAL A 18 -6.39 -15.74 -0.43
CA VAL A 18 -7.67 -15.27 -0.95
C VAL A 18 -8.81 -15.87 -0.13
N HIS A 19 -9.40 -15.06 0.75
CA HIS A 19 -10.63 -15.38 1.44
C HIS A 19 -11.82 -15.12 0.51
N ASP A 20 -12.17 -16.09 -0.33
CA ASP A 20 -13.29 -15.98 -1.27
C ASP A 20 -14.26 -17.16 -1.10
N PRO A 21 -15.19 -17.05 -0.14
CA PRO A 21 -16.05 -18.15 0.27
C PRO A 21 -16.95 -18.68 -0.83
N LEU A 22 -17.35 -19.94 -0.72
CA LEU A 22 -18.30 -20.55 -1.63
C LEU A 22 -19.73 -20.18 -1.26
N VAL A 23 -20.49 -19.66 -2.24
CA VAL A 23 -21.93 -19.39 -2.14
C VAL A 23 -22.75 -20.61 -2.56
N THR A 24 -22.24 -21.32 -3.58
CA THR A 24 -22.74 -22.64 -3.99
C THR A 24 -21.56 -23.60 -4.12
N ALA A 25 -21.77 -24.85 -4.55
CA ALA A 25 -20.69 -25.81 -4.73
C ALA A 25 -19.57 -25.34 -5.69
N THR A 26 -19.86 -24.44 -6.63
CA THR A 26 -18.91 -23.97 -7.64
C THR A 26 -18.79 -22.45 -7.73
N GLN A 27 -19.76 -21.70 -7.19
CA GLN A 27 -19.77 -20.24 -7.31
C GLN A 27 -19.11 -19.59 -6.10
N ARG A 28 -18.11 -18.76 -6.38
CA ARG A 28 -17.40 -17.93 -5.40
C ARG A 28 -18.17 -16.66 -5.04
N LEU A 29 -17.87 -16.09 -3.88
CA LEU A 29 -18.54 -14.90 -3.37
C LEU A 29 -18.36 -13.69 -4.29
N HIS A 30 -17.13 -13.45 -4.79
CA HIS A 30 -16.91 -12.34 -5.74
C HIS A 30 -17.75 -12.48 -7.02
N GLN A 31 -17.88 -13.70 -7.54
CA GLN A 31 -18.70 -13.99 -8.73
C GLN A 31 -20.19 -13.80 -8.45
N PHE A 32 -20.65 -14.18 -7.26
CA PHE A 32 -22.05 -14.05 -6.87
C PHE A 32 -22.48 -12.57 -6.79
N TYR A 33 -21.63 -11.70 -6.24
CA TYR A 33 -21.91 -10.27 -6.14
C TYR A 33 -21.44 -9.44 -7.35
N GLY A 34 -20.72 -10.03 -8.30
CA GLY A 34 -20.12 -9.30 -9.42
C GLY A 34 -19.00 -8.35 -8.98
N TRP A 35 -18.31 -8.67 -7.89
CA TRP A 35 -17.12 -7.96 -7.43
C TRP A 35 -15.88 -8.35 -8.24
N ASN A 36 -14.78 -7.64 -8.02
CA ASN A 36 -13.55 -7.86 -8.76
C ASN A 36 -12.94 -9.22 -8.45
N ASN A 37 -12.29 -9.83 -9.44
CA ASN A 37 -11.55 -11.07 -9.24
C ASN A 37 -10.22 -10.77 -8.52
N PRO A 38 -9.95 -11.37 -7.35
CA PRO A 38 -8.71 -11.13 -6.59
C PRO A 38 -7.42 -11.39 -7.38
N HIS A 39 -7.40 -12.41 -8.23
CA HIS A 39 -6.23 -12.76 -9.04
C HIS A 39 -5.97 -11.71 -10.14
N GLN A 40 -7.03 -11.15 -10.72
CA GLN A 40 -6.91 -10.06 -11.70
C GLN A 40 -6.47 -8.75 -11.03
N LEU A 41 -7.02 -8.45 -9.85
CA LEU A 41 -6.58 -7.29 -9.05
C LEU A 41 -5.10 -7.37 -8.70
N ALA A 42 -4.63 -8.54 -8.26
CA ALA A 42 -3.21 -8.76 -7.96
C ALA A 42 -2.33 -8.48 -9.20
N GLN A 43 -2.71 -8.96 -10.39
CA GLN A 43 -1.97 -8.71 -11.63
C GLN A 43 -1.94 -7.22 -12.00
N GLN A 44 -3.07 -6.53 -11.89
CA GLN A 44 -3.14 -5.08 -12.15
C GLN A 44 -2.27 -4.30 -11.16
N TYR A 45 -2.34 -4.65 -9.88
CA TYR A 45 -1.53 -4.02 -8.84
C TYR A 45 -0.03 -4.21 -9.10
N ILE A 46 0.41 -5.42 -9.45
CA ILE A 46 1.82 -5.69 -9.81
C ILE A 46 2.26 -4.80 -10.98
N ALA A 47 1.43 -4.68 -12.02
CA ALA A 47 1.74 -3.84 -13.19
C ALA A 47 1.81 -2.35 -12.84
N ASP A 48 0.91 -1.87 -11.98
CA ASP A 48 0.92 -0.49 -11.49
C ASP A 48 2.15 -0.21 -10.63
N MET A 49 2.51 -1.13 -9.72
CA MET A 49 3.72 -1.01 -8.91
C MET A 49 4.99 -0.97 -9.77
N GLN A 50 5.05 -1.75 -10.84
CA GLN A 50 6.14 -1.69 -11.80
C GLN A 50 6.19 -0.33 -12.52
N THR A 51 5.04 0.20 -12.93
CA THR A 51 4.94 1.51 -13.61
C THR A 51 5.28 2.66 -12.66
N ALA A 52 4.75 2.62 -11.44
CA ALA A 52 4.92 3.62 -10.41
C ALA A 52 6.37 3.72 -9.93
N SER A 53 7.08 2.60 -9.91
CA SER A 53 8.48 2.53 -9.48
C SER A 53 9.50 2.68 -10.60
N HIS A 54 9.11 3.13 -11.80
CA HIS A 54 10.02 3.19 -12.98
C HIS A 54 10.68 1.85 -13.31
N GLY A 55 10.00 0.73 -13.02
CA GLY A 55 10.50 -0.63 -13.23
C GLY A 55 11.46 -1.14 -12.14
N LEU A 56 11.63 -0.41 -11.03
CA LEU A 56 12.52 -0.81 -9.93
C LEU A 56 11.97 -1.97 -9.12
N VAL A 57 10.64 -2.08 -9.01
CA VAL A 57 9.94 -3.10 -8.23
C VAL A 57 9.19 -4.04 -9.16
N GLN A 58 9.41 -5.35 -8.98
CA GLN A 58 8.61 -6.40 -9.60
C GLN A 58 8.20 -7.42 -8.54
N TYR A 59 6.99 -7.29 -8.01
CA TYR A 59 6.39 -8.29 -7.15
C TYR A 59 6.31 -9.67 -7.84
N GLN A 60 6.58 -10.71 -7.07
CA GLN A 60 6.48 -12.11 -7.49
C GLN A 60 5.49 -12.83 -6.57
N VAL A 61 4.31 -13.19 -7.07
CA VAL A 61 3.40 -14.05 -6.31
C VAL A 61 3.96 -15.47 -6.37
N VAL A 62 4.62 -15.90 -5.30
CA VAL A 62 5.34 -17.18 -5.24
C VAL A 62 4.45 -18.33 -4.77
N ASN A 63 3.38 -18.01 -4.06
CA ASN A 63 2.41 -18.99 -3.61
C ASN A 63 1.02 -18.34 -3.47
N ILE A 64 -0.02 -19.09 -3.80
CA ILE A 64 -1.41 -18.66 -3.67
C ILE A 64 -2.16 -19.71 -2.84
N ILE A 65 -2.86 -19.25 -1.81
CA ILE A 65 -3.76 -20.06 -0.99
C ILE A 65 -5.18 -19.54 -1.18
N ASP A 66 -5.99 -20.26 -1.94
CA ASP A 66 -7.43 -20.00 -1.99
C ASP A 66 -8.08 -20.59 -0.73
N ALA A 67 -8.50 -19.71 0.17
CA ALA A 67 -9.19 -20.03 1.41
C ALA A 67 -10.71 -19.82 1.22
N PRO A 68 -11.51 -20.86 0.85
CA PRO A 68 -12.96 -20.77 0.64
C PRO A 68 -13.80 -20.49 1.92
N TRP A 69 -13.25 -19.77 2.90
CA TRP A 69 -13.89 -19.43 4.16
C TRP A 69 -13.59 -17.99 4.56
N PHE A 70 -14.50 -17.38 5.32
CA PHE A 70 -14.30 -16.05 5.90
C PHE A 70 -13.23 -16.10 6.99
N PRO A 71 -12.44 -15.04 7.20
CA PRO A 71 -11.46 -15.04 8.26
C PRO A 71 -12.12 -14.85 9.65
N VAL A 72 -11.40 -15.19 10.71
CA VAL A 72 -11.90 -15.12 12.10
C VAL A 72 -11.78 -13.69 12.64
N LYS A 73 -12.86 -13.18 13.22
CA LYS A 73 -12.94 -11.87 13.87
C LYS A 73 -12.24 -11.88 15.23
N ILE A 74 -11.97 -10.68 15.74
CA ILE A 74 -11.25 -10.43 17.00
C ILE A 74 -11.94 -11.05 18.22
N ASP A 75 -13.24 -11.29 18.16
CA ASP A 75 -14.03 -11.95 19.21
C ASP A 75 -14.24 -13.46 18.97
N GLY A 76 -13.56 -14.02 17.98
CA GLY A 76 -13.69 -15.43 17.57
C GLY A 76 -14.87 -15.71 16.64
N PHE A 77 -15.69 -14.71 16.29
CA PHE A 77 -16.77 -14.90 15.32
C PHE A 77 -16.20 -15.21 13.93
N GLN A 78 -16.84 -16.13 13.20
CA GLN A 78 -16.51 -16.43 11.82
C GLN A 78 -17.81 -16.59 11.04
N TYR A 79 -17.95 -15.83 9.96
CA TYR A 79 -19.14 -15.93 9.13
C TYR A 79 -19.28 -17.33 8.51
N ALA A 80 -20.47 -17.92 8.63
CA ALA A 80 -20.96 -18.84 7.61
C ALA A 80 -21.47 -18.04 6.40
N THR A 81 -21.38 -18.61 5.19
CA THR A 81 -21.79 -17.90 3.96
C THR A 81 -23.23 -17.39 4.03
N ALA A 82 -24.19 -18.19 4.50
CA ALA A 82 -25.58 -17.76 4.63
C ALA A 82 -25.75 -16.54 5.56
N GLN A 83 -24.98 -16.48 6.65
CA GLN A 83 -25.00 -15.37 7.60
C GLN A 83 -24.46 -14.10 6.94
N TYR A 84 -23.32 -14.20 6.24
CA TYR A 84 -22.74 -13.07 5.52
C TYR A 84 -23.70 -12.52 4.45
N LEU A 85 -24.27 -13.40 3.62
CA LEU A 85 -25.23 -12.99 2.57
C LEU A 85 -26.49 -12.34 3.16
N SER A 86 -26.95 -12.79 4.32
CA SER A 86 -28.08 -12.18 5.03
C SER A 86 -27.71 -10.80 5.57
N GLY A 87 -26.59 -10.71 6.30
CA GLY A 87 -26.10 -9.46 6.88
C GLY A 87 -25.85 -8.39 5.83
N TRP A 88 -25.20 -8.75 4.71
CA TRP A 88 -24.91 -7.83 3.61
C TRP A 88 -26.19 -7.25 3.00
N ARG A 89 -27.19 -8.10 2.73
CA ARG A 89 -28.50 -7.66 2.19
C ARG A 89 -29.25 -6.75 3.16
N GLN A 90 -29.16 -7.04 4.45
CA GLN A 90 -29.85 -6.28 5.51
C GLN A 90 -29.06 -5.06 5.99
N ARG A 91 -27.81 -4.88 5.53
CA ARG A 91 -26.85 -3.89 6.05
C ARG A 91 -26.63 -4.03 7.56
N GLN A 92 -26.61 -5.26 8.05
CA GLN A 92 -26.43 -5.63 9.45
C GLN A 92 -25.28 -6.63 9.55
N MET A 93 -24.06 -6.09 9.53
CA MET A 93 -22.84 -6.87 9.65
C MET A 93 -22.45 -7.03 11.12
N HIS A 94 -21.64 -8.05 11.40
CA HIS A 94 -21.18 -8.39 12.74
C HIS A 94 -20.36 -7.26 13.33
N GLN A 95 -20.46 -7.09 14.64
CA GLN A 95 -19.62 -6.17 15.41
C GLN A 95 -19.12 -6.89 16.67
N PRO A 96 -17.83 -6.70 17.04
CA PRO A 96 -16.83 -5.87 16.38
C PRO A 96 -16.38 -6.42 15.01
N ASP A 97 -16.15 -5.52 14.05
CA ASP A 97 -15.71 -5.93 12.70
C ASP A 97 -14.24 -6.34 12.64
N GLY A 98 -13.41 -5.96 13.62
CA GLY A 98 -11.97 -6.21 13.60
C GLY A 98 -11.58 -7.69 13.49
N LEU A 99 -10.42 -7.94 12.90
CA LEU A 99 -9.87 -9.28 12.67
C LEU A 99 -8.97 -9.78 13.83
N ASP A 100 -9.00 -11.08 14.12
CA ASP A 100 -7.95 -11.74 14.91
C ASP A 100 -6.70 -12.02 14.04
N TYR A 101 -5.73 -11.11 14.08
CA TYR A 101 -4.45 -11.27 13.38
C TYR A 101 -3.57 -12.39 13.93
N HIS A 102 -3.65 -12.71 15.22
CA HIS A 102 -2.86 -13.78 15.82
C HIS A 102 -3.37 -15.16 15.37
N ALA A 103 -4.69 -15.33 15.32
CA ALA A 103 -5.31 -16.51 14.72
C ALA A 103 -4.90 -16.64 13.26
N ARG A 104 -4.98 -15.57 12.46
CA ARG A 104 -4.54 -15.56 11.05
C ARG A 104 -3.08 -15.99 10.87
N ILE A 105 -2.16 -15.39 11.64
CA ILE A 105 -0.74 -15.75 11.59
C ILE A 105 -0.54 -17.25 11.86
N THR A 106 -1.30 -17.79 12.81
CA THR A 106 -1.25 -19.22 13.18
C THR A 106 -1.84 -20.10 12.09
N THR A 107 -3.04 -19.77 11.57
CA THR A 107 -3.75 -20.53 10.53
C THR A 107 -2.89 -20.76 9.29
N PHE A 108 -2.11 -19.76 8.87
CA PHE A 108 -1.30 -19.84 7.66
C PHE A 108 0.19 -20.17 7.91
N ASP A 109 0.58 -20.47 9.16
CA ASP A 109 1.97 -20.69 9.58
C ASP A 109 2.91 -19.56 9.12
N LEU A 110 2.49 -18.29 9.25
CA LEU A 110 3.26 -17.18 8.65
C LEU A 110 4.67 -17.09 9.23
N TYR A 111 4.84 -17.31 10.54
CA TYR A 111 6.17 -17.33 11.15
C TYR A 111 7.02 -18.51 10.70
N GLY A 112 6.45 -19.71 10.55
CA GLY A 112 7.19 -20.87 10.07
C GLY A 112 7.61 -20.73 8.61
N ARG A 113 6.70 -20.25 7.75
CA ARG A 113 6.97 -19.95 6.35
C ARG A 113 8.02 -18.85 6.18
N LEU A 114 7.97 -17.81 7.00
CA LEU A 114 8.99 -16.75 7.00
C LEU A 114 10.36 -17.29 7.44
N ARG A 115 10.42 -18.20 8.43
CA ARG A 115 11.67 -18.89 8.82
C ARG A 115 12.24 -19.79 7.73
N ARG A 116 11.37 -20.37 6.91
CA ARG A 116 11.76 -21.17 5.73
C ARG A 116 12.02 -20.31 4.50
N ASP A 117 12.02 -18.99 4.66
CA ASP A 117 12.25 -18.00 3.61
C ASP A 117 11.31 -18.19 2.40
N GLU A 118 10.03 -18.48 2.65
CA GLU A 118 9.05 -18.73 1.59
C GLU A 118 8.42 -17.45 1.00
N PHE A 119 8.48 -16.33 1.71
CA PHE A 119 7.91 -15.05 1.29
C PHE A 119 8.63 -13.87 1.97
N ASP A 120 8.38 -12.67 1.45
CA ASP A 120 8.83 -11.39 2.02
C ASP A 120 7.65 -10.49 2.44
N GLU A 121 6.50 -10.63 1.76
CA GLU A 121 5.25 -9.93 2.06
C GLU A 121 4.05 -10.88 1.94
N VAL A 122 2.94 -10.56 2.61
CA VAL A 122 1.69 -11.34 2.51
C VAL A 122 0.56 -10.43 2.03
N TRP A 123 -0.19 -10.87 1.01
CA TRP A 123 -1.39 -10.18 0.55
C TRP A 123 -2.63 -10.99 0.92
N PHE A 124 -3.53 -10.39 1.68
CA PHE A 124 -4.85 -10.94 1.95
C PHE A 124 -5.88 -10.26 1.06
N PHE A 125 -6.63 -11.05 0.30
CA PHE A 125 -7.79 -10.58 -0.43
C PHE A 125 -9.04 -11.09 0.26
N SER A 126 -9.91 -10.18 0.66
CA SER A 126 -11.08 -10.50 1.48
C SER A 126 -12.31 -9.69 1.05
N PRO A 127 -13.53 -10.17 1.35
CA PRO A 127 -14.74 -9.43 1.06
C PRO A 127 -14.88 -8.21 1.98
N PRO A 128 -15.78 -7.26 1.66
CA PRO A 128 -16.10 -6.17 2.58
C PRO A 128 -16.58 -6.72 3.94
N TYR A 129 -16.31 -6.00 5.02
CA TYR A 129 -16.53 -6.47 6.40
C TYR A 129 -15.77 -7.76 6.75
N ALA A 130 -14.58 -7.96 6.18
CA ALA A 130 -13.63 -8.96 6.68
C ALA A 130 -12.87 -8.49 7.93
N GLY A 131 -12.76 -7.17 8.16
CA GLY A 131 -12.16 -6.60 9.37
C GLY A 131 -10.68 -6.27 9.29
N GLU A 132 -10.13 -6.27 8.08
CA GLU A 132 -8.70 -6.09 7.84
C GLU A 132 -8.31 -4.61 7.87
N TYR A 133 -7.08 -4.36 8.29
CA TYR A 133 -6.35 -3.12 8.08
C TYR A 133 -5.75 -3.16 6.67
N GLU A 134 -5.56 -1.99 6.08
CA GLU A 134 -4.96 -1.85 4.75
C GLU A 134 -3.51 -2.32 4.72
N SER A 135 -2.76 -2.04 5.78
CA SER A 135 -1.45 -2.60 6.05
C SER A 135 -1.25 -2.82 7.55
N ILE A 136 -0.43 -3.78 7.93
CA ILE A 136 0.04 -3.97 9.31
C ILE A 136 1.43 -4.60 9.29
N MET A 137 2.34 -4.06 10.11
CA MET A 137 3.71 -4.57 10.25
C MET A 137 3.79 -5.58 11.39
N VAL A 138 4.51 -6.68 11.15
CA VAL A 138 4.72 -7.76 12.11
C VAL A 138 6.20 -8.10 12.19
N GLY A 139 6.69 -8.38 13.40
CA GLY A 139 8.03 -8.88 13.65
C GLY A 139 8.81 -8.06 14.67
N PRO A 140 10.09 -8.35 14.89
CA PRO A 140 10.87 -7.71 15.93
C PRO A 140 11.08 -6.22 15.61
N GLY A 141 10.75 -5.35 16.57
CA GLY A 141 10.82 -3.90 16.39
C GLY A 141 9.83 -3.38 15.33
N ALA A 142 8.73 -4.09 15.10
CA ALA A 142 7.68 -3.61 14.22
C ALA A 142 7.09 -2.30 14.76
N PHE A 143 6.79 -1.38 13.85
CA PHE A 143 6.24 -0.06 14.16
C PHE A 143 4.96 0.19 13.36
N TRP A 144 4.26 1.28 13.69
CA TRP A 144 2.99 1.63 13.04
C TRP A 144 3.12 1.63 11.51
N CYS A 145 2.25 0.87 10.84
CA CYS A 145 2.19 0.79 9.38
C CYS A 145 0.73 0.82 8.96
N ASN A 146 0.11 2.00 9.03
CA ASN A 146 -1.34 2.23 8.91
C ASN A 146 -2.23 1.40 9.88
N ALA A 147 -1.61 0.80 10.90
CA ALA A 147 -2.27 0.01 11.92
C ALA A 147 -1.33 -0.18 13.13
N PRO A 148 -1.88 -0.52 14.32
CA PRO A 148 -1.10 -0.97 15.44
C PRO A 148 -0.21 -2.17 15.05
N ALA A 149 1.10 -2.06 15.30
CA ALA A 149 2.05 -3.10 14.94
C ALA A 149 1.93 -4.34 15.83
N ILE A 150 2.32 -5.50 15.30
CA ILE A 150 2.52 -6.72 16.08
C ILE A 150 4.03 -6.90 16.30
N ASP A 151 4.55 -6.21 17.31
CA ASP A 151 5.95 -6.36 17.72
C ASP A 151 6.14 -7.69 18.45
N THR A 152 6.94 -8.58 17.85
CA THR A 152 7.15 -9.93 18.39
C THR A 152 8.49 -10.52 17.98
N PRO A 153 9.22 -11.14 18.93
CA PRO A 153 10.45 -11.87 18.61
C PRO A 153 10.18 -13.24 17.95
N ALA A 154 8.91 -13.66 17.83
CA ALA A 154 8.56 -14.97 17.26
C ALA A 154 8.76 -15.04 15.74
N ALA A 155 8.74 -13.88 15.06
CA ALA A 155 9.08 -13.78 13.65
C ALA A 155 10.60 -13.54 13.48
N PRO A 156 11.25 -14.17 12.48
CA PRO A 156 12.70 -14.01 12.26
C PRO A 156 13.09 -12.63 11.70
N LYS A 157 12.17 -11.91 11.04
CA LYS A 157 12.37 -10.58 10.46
C LYS A 157 11.02 -9.84 10.40
N ARG A 158 11.05 -8.53 10.14
CA ARG A 158 9.83 -7.75 9.89
C ARG A 158 9.27 -8.12 8.52
N PHE A 159 7.94 -8.17 8.44
CA PHE A 159 7.19 -8.26 7.19
C PHE A 159 5.90 -7.45 7.31
N VAL A 160 5.28 -7.13 6.17
CA VAL A 160 3.99 -6.43 6.12
C VAL A 160 2.92 -7.40 5.62
N MET A 161 1.75 -7.37 6.26
CA MET A 161 0.53 -7.96 5.71
C MET A 161 -0.30 -6.83 5.10
N MET A 162 -0.62 -6.93 3.82
CA MET A 162 -1.54 -6.02 3.12
C MET A 162 -2.94 -6.65 3.11
N GLY A 163 -3.97 -5.85 3.43
CA GLY A 163 -5.38 -6.25 3.34
C GLY A 163 -6.05 -5.57 2.15
N PHE A 164 -6.63 -6.35 1.23
CA PHE A 164 -7.24 -5.87 0.01
C PHE A 164 -8.70 -6.31 -0.07
N ASN A 165 -9.61 -5.34 -0.08
CA ASN A 165 -11.04 -5.58 -0.29
C ASN A 165 -11.34 -5.73 -1.79
N TYR A 166 -11.75 -6.93 -2.22
CA TYR A 166 -12.03 -7.17 -3.64
C TYR A 166 -13.40 -6.63 -4.13
N GLU A 167 -14.21 -6.01 -3.27
CA GLU A 167 -15.29 -5.11 -3.72
C GLU A 167 -14.72 -3.84 -4.37
N ARG A 168 -13.52 -3.41 -3.94
CA ARG A 168 -12.83 -2.22 -4.45
C ARG A 168 -11.89 -2.59 -5.58
N ASP A 169 -11.42 -1.57 -6.30
CA ASP A 169 -10.50 -1.73 -7.42
C ASP A 169 -9.02 -1.51 -7.00
N VAL A 170 -8.13 -1.64 -7.97
CA VAL A 170 -6.68 -1.49 -7.78
C VAL A 170 -6.25 -0.10 -7.31
N GLY A 171 -7.06 0.95 -7.56
CA GLY A 171 -6.78 2.28 -7.04
C GLY A 171 -6.76 2.30 -5.50
N CYS A 172 -7.68 1.59 -4.85
CA CYS A 172 -7.66 1.42 -3.40
C CYS A 172 -6.47 0.56 -2.92
N MET A 173 -6.01 -0.41 -3.72
CA MET A 173 -4.80 -1.17 -3.36
C MET A 173 -3.55 -0.28 -3.37
N LEU A 174 -3.45 0.65 -4.32
CA LEU A 174 -2.37 1.65 -4.36
C LEU A 174 -2.46 2.64 -3.20
N GLU A 175 -3.68 3.03 -2.80
CA GLU A 175 -3.92 3.85 -1.62
C GLU A 175 -3.42 3.16 -0.33
N ASN A 176 -3.73 1.87 -0.15
CA ASN A 176 -3.20 1.06 0.96
C ASN A 176 -1.67 1.07 0.98
N PHE A 177 -1.03 0.93 -0.19
CA PHE A 177 0.43 1.03 -0.28
C PHE A 177 0.93 2.44 0.01
N GLY A 178 0.20 3.47 -0.43
CA GLY A 178 0.51 4.86 -0.11
C GLY A 178 0.54 5.11 1.40
N HIS A 179 -0.44 4.61 2.14
CA HIS A 179 -0.44 4.68 3.61
C HIS A 179 0.73 3.94 4.27
N ARG A 180 1.15 2.81 3.70
CA ARG A 180 2.40 2.14 4.10
C ARG A 180 3.61 3.03 3.87
N VAL A 181 3.73 3.65 2.69
CA VAL A 181 4.81 4.60 2.36
C VAL A 181 4.82 5.73 3.39
N GLU A 182 3.67 6.35 3.66
CA GLU A 182 3.56 7.44 4.63
C GLU A 182 4.04 7.03 6.02
N SER A 183 3.59 5.87 6.50
CA SER A 183 3.97 5.34 7.81
C SER A 183 5.48 5.07 7.91
N ILE A 184 6.06 4.42 6.89
CA ILE A 184 7.48 4.05 6.86
C ILE A 184 8.35 5.30 6.74
N MET A 185 8.03 6.20 5.82
CA MET A 185 8.86 7.39 5.59
C MET A 185 8.75 8.40 6.74
N GLN A 186 7.59 8.49 7.39
CA GLN A 186 7.46 9.26 8.63
C GLN A 186 8.36 8.69 9.74
N HIS A 187 8.47 7.36 9.86
CA HIS A 187 9.37 6.72 10.81
C HIS A 187 10.85 6.98 10.47
N VAL A 188 11.25 6.78 9.21
CA VAL A 188 12.63 7.00 8.73
C VAL A 188 13.12 8.42 8.99
N TYR A 189 12.25 9.42 8.79
CA TYR A 189 12.60 10.83 8.97
C TYR A 189 12.29 11.39 10.36
N ALA A 190 11.77 10.59 11.31
CA ALA A 190 11.32 11.06 12.62
C ALA A 190 12.43 11.76 13.45
N SER A 191 13.67 11.31 13.32
CA SER A 191 14.83 11.82 14.05
C SER A 191 15.82 12.60 13.18
N GLN A 192 15.51 12.79 11.89
CA GLN A 192 16.44 13.42 10.96
C GLN A 192 16.43 14.95 11.14
N PRO A 193 17.60 15.62 11.17
CA PRO A 193 17.67 17.08 11.30
C PRO A 193 16.94 17.82 10.18
N ARG A 194 16.98 17.26 8.96
CA ARG A 194 16.18 17.70 7.82
C ARG A 194 15.17 16.62 7.48
N ASN A 195 13.88 16.98 7.48
CA ASN A 195 12.80 16.06 7.18
C ASN A 195 12.34 16.23 5.72
N LEU A 196 13.04 15.55 4.81
CA LEU A 196 12.71 15.56 3.39
C LEU A 196 11.32 14.96 3.11
N TRP A 197 10.85 14.03 3.93
CA TRP A 197 9.49 13.48 3.81
C TRP A 197 8.42 14.57 4.01
N GLN A 198 8.58 15.44 5.01
CA GLN A 198 7.67 16.58 5.22
C GLN A 198 7.73 17.58 4.07
N GLU A 199 8.90 17.81 3.47
CA GLU A 199 9.03 18.65 2.26
C GLU A 199 8.31 18.03 1.05
N PHE A 200 8.44 16.71 0.85
CA PHE A 200 7.75 15.98 -0.22
C PHE A 200 6.23 16.07 -0.09
N CYS A 201 5.71 15.97 1.15
CA CYS A 201 4.29 15.98 1.44
C CYS A 201 3.59 17.34 1.42
N GLN A 202 4.29 18.43 1.09
CA GLN A 202 3.68 19.76 1.08
C GLN A 202 2.63 19.89 -0.03
N TYR A 203 1.52 20.55 0.28
CA TYR A 203 0.46 20.90 -0.65
C TYR A 203 -0.13 22.26 -0.29
N GLU A 204 -0.81 22.91 -1.25
CA GLU A 204 -1.14 24.34 -1.19
C GLU A 204 -1.92 24.75 0.06
N ARG A 205 -2.80 23.89 0.60
CA ARG A 205 -3.59 24.22 1.80
C ARG A 205 -2.72 24.34 3.05
N THR A 206 -1.65 23.55 3.17
CA THR A 206 -0.76 23.55 4.33
C THR A 206 0.46 24.44 4.11
N HIS A 207 0.89 24.59 2.86
CA HIS A 207 2.08 25.35 2.46
C HIS A 207 1.77 26.22 1.22
N PRO A 208 1.09 27.37 1.39
CA PRO A 208 0.72 28.24 0.27
C PRO A 208 1.94 28.69 -0.55
N ASN A 209 1.88 28.55 -1.88
CA ASN A 209 2.99 28.77 -2.83
C ASN A 209 4.22 27.87 -2.61
N GLY A 210 4.10 26.84 -1.78
CA GLY A 210 5.16 25.91 -1.42
C GLY A 210 4.75 24.45 -1.62
N ALA A 211 3.78 24.17 -2.49
CA ALA A 211 3.39 22.79 -2.74
C ALA A 211 4.55 21.96 -3.33
N ALA A 212 4.56 20.67 -3.00
CA ALA A 212 5.45 19.66 -3.56
C ALA A 212 4.60 18.58 -4.23
N CYS A 213 4.72 17.32 -3.79
CA CYS A 213 3.95 16.20 -4.34
C CYS A 213 2.64 15.96 -3.59
N GLY A 214 2.47 16.51 -2.38
CA GLY A 214 1.33 16.21 -1.53
C GLY A 214 1.43 14.80 -0.93
N ASN A 215 0.30 14.19 -0.61
CA ASN A 215 0.25 12.89 0.05
C ASN A 215 -0.81 11.99 -0.61
N VAL A 216 -1.03 10.80 -0.05
CA VAL A 216 -1.95 9.81 -0.67
C VAL A 216 -3.37 10.37 -0.83
N HIS A 217 -3.81 11.23 0.10
CA HIS A 217 -5.14 11.85 0.16
C HIS A 217 -5.25 13.19 -0.57
N PHE A 218 -4.16 13.96 -0.63
CA PHE A 218 -4.14 15.35 -1.10
C PHE A 218 -3.11 15.51 -2.22
N ALA A 219 -3.60 15.79 -3.43
CA ALA A 219 -2.77 16.32 -4.50
C ALA A 219 -2.26 17.74 -4.17
N PRO A 220 -1.25 18.27 -4.90
CA PRO A 220 -0.66 19.57 -4.64
C PRO A 220 -1.66 20.74 -4.48
N ASN A 221 -2.81 20.69 -5.16
CA ASN A 221 -3.83 21.74 -5.11
C ASN A 221 -5.13 21.35 -4.38
N SER A 222 -5.18 20.18 -3.72
CA SER A 222 -6.37 19.71 -3.00
C SER A 222 -6.72 20.62 -1.82
N ARG A 223 -8.02 20.84 -1.61
CA ARG A 223 -8.61 21.63 -0.53
C ARG A 223 -9.32 20.76 0.49
N THR A 224 -9.89 19.65 0.05
CA THR A 224 -10.54 18.63 0.89
C THR A 224 -9.94 17.26 0.63
N ASP A 225 -10.25 16.34 1.54
CA ASP A 225 -9.82 14.95 1.47
C ASP A 225 -10.27 14.29 0.16
N TYR A 226 -9.39 13.52 -0.48
CA TYR A 226 -9.63 12.82 -1.76
C TYR A 226 -9.99 13.73 -2.96
N GLU A 227 -9.65 15.03 -2.91
CA GLU A 227 -9.93 15.98 -4.00
C GLU A 227 -8.81 16.00 -5.05
N TRP A 228 -8.71 15.01 -5.92
CA TRP A 228 -7.68 14.96 -6.98
C TRP A 228 -8.06 15.68 -8.28
N GLY A 229 -9.30 16.16 -8.40
CA GLY A 229 -9.86 16.76 -9.63
C GLY A 229 -9.82 18.28 -9.70
N ASN A 230 -9.16 18.96 -8.76
CA ASN A 230 -9.18 20.41 -8.67
C ASN A 230 -8.40 21.06 -9.83
N ARG A 231 -9.03 22.00 -10.54
CA ARG A 231 -8.44 22.70 -11.70
C ARG A 231 -7.70 23.98 -11.33
N ALA A 232 -7.74 24.40 -10.06
CA ALA A 232 -7.00 25.56 -9.60
C ALA A 232 -5.50 25.33 -9.76
N GLN A 233 -4.80 26.26 -10.40
CA GLN A 233 -3.36 26.18 -10.56
C GLN A 233 -2.64 26.63 -9.29
N VAL A 234 -1.60 25.90 -8.91
CA VAL A 234 -0.74 26.20 -7.75
C VAL A 234 0.72 26.06 -8.15
N TRP A 235 1.61 26.83 -7.52
CA TRP A 235 3.04 26.61 -7.67
C TRP A 235 3.44 25.31 -6.96
N SER A 236 4.04 24.39 -7.69
CA SER A 236 4.54 23.13 -7.15
C SER A 236 6.01 22.90 -7.49
N THR A 237 6.69 22.25 -6.57
CA THR A 237 8.07 21.76 -6.67
C THR A 237 8.15 20.27 -6.99
N CYS A 238 7.06 19.63 -7.43
CA CYS A 238 7.01 18.19 -7.73
C CYS A 238 8.17 17.71 -8.61
N ASP A 239 8.58 18.47 -9.62
CA ASP A 239 9.69 18.10 -10.52
C ASP A 239 11.04 17.96 -9.79
N ARG A 240 11.20 18.56 -8.60
CA ARG A 240 12.40 18.38 -7.76
C ARG A 240 12.52 16.97 -7.20
N TRP A 241 11.43 16.24 -7.14
CA TRP A 241 11.35 14.92 -6.53
C TRP A 241 11.54 13.78 -7.54
N HIS A 242 11.26 14.03 -8.82
CA HIS A 242 11.33 13.03 -9.89
C HIS A 242 12.63 12.21 -9.89
N ASP A 243 13.80 12.87 -9.88
CA ASP A 243 15.12 12.23 -9.84
C ASP A 243 15.96 12.72 -8.64
N PHE A 244 15.30 12.96 -7.50
CA PHE A 244 15.97 13.53 -6.33
C PHE A 244 17.17 12.67 -5.88
N PRO A 245 18.34 13.26 -5.58
CA PRO A 245 18.61 14.70 -5.44
C PRO A 245 19.10 15.39 -6.73
N ALA A 246 19.24 14.68 -7.84
CA ALA A 246 19.77 15.25 -9.07
C ALA A 246 18.87 16.37 -9.62
N SER A 247 17.55 16.26 -9.44
CA SER A 247 16.58 17.28 -9.84
C SER A 247 16.25 18.31 -8.73
N GLN A 248 16.95 18.31 -7.59
CA GLN A 248 16.59 19.17 -6.43
C GLN A 248 16.54 20.68 -6.75
N SER A 249 17.27 21.14 -7.77
CA SER A 249 17.31 22.54 -8.19
C SER A 249 16.29 22.88 -9.29
N ALA A 250 15.40 21.96 -9.66
CA ALA A 250 14.35 22.23 -10.63
C ALA A 250 13.48 23.41 -10.18
N PRO A 251 13.10 24.34 -11.09
CA PRO A 251 12.24 25.46 -10.76
C PRO A 251 10.84 24.97 -10.39
N ALA A 252 10.17 25.69 -9.50
CA ALA A 252 8.73 25.47 -9.31
C ALA A 252 7.97 25.86 -10.58
N ARG A 253 6.84 25.19 -10.85
CA ARG A 253 5.94 25.52 -11.96
C ARG A 253 4.47 25.49 -11.52
N LEU A 254 3.61 26.13 -12.31
CA LEU A 254 2.16 26.03 -12.11
C LEU A 254 1.67 24.65 -12.58
N VAL A 255 1.00 23.93 -11.68
CA VAL A 255 0.39 22.62 -11.94
C VAL A 255 -1.08 22.62 -11.55
N ASP A 256 -1.85 21.70 -12.13
CA ASP A 256 -3.24 21.40 -11.73
C ASP A 256 -3.54 19.90 -11.94
N CYS A 257 -4.80 19.49 -11.76
CA CYS A 257 -5.20 18.09 -11.85
C CYS A 257 -4.81 17.36 -13.13
N ARG A 258 -4.52 18.06 -14.23
CA ARG A 258 -4.05 17.41 -15.48
C ARG A 258 -2.71 16.68 -15.30
N GLU A 259 -1.91 17.12 -14.33
CA GLU A 259 -0.60 16.54 -14.01
C GLU A 259 -0.69 15.08 -13.53
N TRP A 260 -1.76 14.74 -12.79
CA TRP A 260 -1.88 13.46 -12.08
C TRP A 260 -3.18 12.70 -12.40
N GLY A 261 -3.79 12.98 -13.56
CA GLY A 261 -4.92 12.17 -14.06
C GLY A 261 -6.32 12.76 -13.88
N ASN A 262 -6.43 14.05 -13.61
CA ASN A 262 -7.66 14.84 -13.70
C ASN A 262 -8.82 14.30 -12.84
N GLY A 263 -8.51 13.89 -11.60
CA GLY A 263 -9.47 13.35 -10.65
C GLY A 263 -9.52 11.82 -10.60
N ASP A 264 -8.81 11.11 -11.47
CA ASP A 264 -8.66 9.66 -11.37
C ASP A 264 -7.71 9.31 -10.21
N MET A 265 -8.24 8.56 -9.24
CA MET A 265 -7.53 8.16 -8.03
C MET A 265 -6.31 7.28 -8.35
N ARG A 266 -6.45 6.29 -9.24
CA ARG A 266 -5.37 5.37 -9.59
C ARG A 266 -4.22 6.12 -10.27
N ALA A 267 -4.54 7.01 -11.21
CA ALA A 267 -3.58 7.84 -11.90
C ALA A 267 -2.84 8.78 -10.93
N HIS A 268 -3.56 9.35 -9.96
CA HIS A 268 -2.93 10.18 -8.92
C HIS A 268 -1.92 9.37 -8.11
N HIS A 269 -2.29 8.20 -7.62
CA HIS A 269 -1.40 7.35 -6.84
C HIS A 269 -0.16 6.91 -7.63
N ILE A 270 -0.32 6.54 -8.90
CA ILE A 270 0.82 6.21 -9.77
C ILE A 270 1.73 7.42 -9.93
N TRP A 271 1.18 8.60 -10.24
CA TRP A 271 1.96 9.83 -10.35
C TRP A 271 2.71 10.16 -9.05
N TRP A 272 2.03 10.08 -7.90
CA TRP A 272 2.64 10.39 -6.61
C TRP A 272 3.78 9.43 -6.26
N LEU A 273 3.59 8.13 -6.49
CA LEU A 273 4.61 7.11 -6.29
C LEU A 273 5.80 7.26 -7.25
N GLN A 274 5.59 7.72 -8.50
CA GLN A 274 6.67 8.02 -9.45
C GLN A 274 7.62 9.12 -8.98
N HIS A 275 7.17 9.97 -8.05
CA HIS A 275 7.98 11.02 -7.47
C HIS A 275 8.76 10.58 -6.23
N LEU A 276 8.60 9.33 -5.77
CA LEU A 276 9.45 8.84 -4.68
C LEU A 276 10.92 8.80 -5.14
N PRO A 277 11.84 9.40 -4.36
CA PRO A 277 13.27 9.31 -4.62
C PRO A 277 13.74 7.86 -4.79
N HIS A 278 14.57 7.64 -5.80
CA HIS A 278 15.07 6.33 -6.17
C HIS A 278 16.58 6.34 -6.50
N SER A 279 17.31 7.25 -5.85
CA SER A 279 18.76 7.40 -5.98
C SER A 279 19.51 6.43 -5.06
N PRO A 280 20.51 5.67 -5.55
CA PRO A 280 21.25 4.72 -4.71
C PRO A 280 22.16 5.39 -3.67
N ALA A 281 22.32 6.72 -3.69
CA ALA A 281 23.17 7.45 -2.76
C ALA A 281 22.49 7.68 -1.40
N MET A 282 23.29 7.74 -0.33
CA MET A 282 22.82 8.20 0.98
C MET A 282 22.83 9.73 1.03
N LEU A 283 21.79 10.30 1.65
CA LEU A 283 21.59 11.73 1.87
C LEU A 283 21.36 11.93 3.36
N ASP A 284 22.30 12.59 4.03
CA ASP A 284 22.24 12.90 5.46
C ASP A 284 21.94 11.67 6.35
N GLY A 285 22.44 10.49 5.97
CA GLY A 285 22.22 9.25 6.72
C GLY A 285 20.94 8.47 6.36
N VAL A 286 20.19 8.91 5.34
CA VAL A 286 19.01 8.21 4.80
C VAL A 286 19.27 7.79 3.35
N TRP A 287 18.83 6.61 2.92
CA TRP A 287 18.93 6.20 1.52
C TRP A 287 18.08 7.13 0.66
N GLY A 288 18.65 7.67 -0.42
CA GLY A 288 17.93 8.41 -1.45
C GLY A 288 17.03 7.54 -2.32
N ASP A 289 17.00 6.23 -2.06
CA ASP A 289 16.10 5.25 -2.68
C ASP A 289 15.03 4.87 -1.65
N TRP A 290 13.95 5.64 -1.61
CA TRP A 290 12.87 5.46 -0.63
C TRP A 290 12.10 4.16 -0.86
N TRP A 291 12.09 3.64 -2.10
CA TRP A 291 11.54 2.32 -2.40
C TRP A 291 12.19 1.21 -1.58
N ARG A 292 13.48 1.34 -1.25
CA ARG A 292 14.19 0.37 -0.39
C ARG A 292 13.49 0.18 0.95
N TYR A 293 13.15 1.27 1.63
CA TYR A 293 12.46 1.23 2.92
C TYR A 293 11.03 0.74 2.77
N CYS A 294 10.34 1.26 1.75
CA CYS A 294 8.93 0.96 1.53
C CYS A 294 8.72 -0.52 1.17
N ILE A 295 9.64 -1.13 0.44
CA ILE A 295 9.56 -2.54 0.01
C ILE A 295 10.15 -3.49 1.06
N ASP A 296 11.30 -3.17 1.64
CA ASP A 296 11.92 -3.98 2.69
C ASP A 296 12.00 -3.20 4.02
N PRO A 297 11.02 -3.38 4.93
CA PRO A 297 11.01 -2.67 6.20
C PRO A 297 12.20 -3.04 7.10
N ASN A 298 12.93 -4.11 6.80
CA ASN A 298 14.13 -4.49 7.55
C ASN A 298 15.31 -3.55 7.30
N THR A 299 15.22 -2.68 6.30
CA THR A 299 16.23 -1.64 6.00
C THR A 299 16.06 -0.38 6.82
N VAL A 300 14.95 -0.25 7.55
CA VAL A 300 14.71 0.83 8.52
C VAL A 300 15.49 0.52 9.79
N ALA A 301 16.27 1.48 10.30
CA ALA A 301 17.08 1.32 11.50
C ALA A 301 16.23 1.15 12.77
#